data_AF-A0AAD3HNP3-F1
#
_entry.id   AF-A0AAD3HNP3-F1
#
_cell.length_a   1.000
_cell.length_b   1.000
_cell.length_c   1.000
_cell.angle_alpha   90.00
_cell.angle_beta   90.00
_cell.angle_gamma   90.00
#
_symmetry.space_group_name_H-M   'P 1'
#
loop_
_entity.id
_entity.type
_entity.pdbx_description
1 polymer ?
#
loop_
_entity_poly.entity_id
_entity_poly.type
_entity_poly.pdbx_seq_one_letter_code
_entity_poly.pdbx_strand_id
1 'polypeptide(L)'
;PPPPHSPPSGAAAAAAGAGAAAGAGAGAAADMSPVMRLCELLWDLGGPGGAMKARDADTDEEPPSCRLATPHAEAQSHHSDKRLQPPPFTATTASTSRPSPLRPAPLIHSIWLNFQPDPTSNAVLGPHWRHVAGPAAAWQEFGGVAACVGPGSFVQANYGAMQLVLREIADMVPEGSRVTELHAGIGVIGLSLAARRRLAALRCVEVNPAAAAPFRASLAALQQRLPGPREQRA
;
A
#
# COMPACT_ATOMS: atom_id res chain seq x y z
N PRO A 1 1.83 -33.57 -44.99
CA PRO A 1 1.88 -34.11 -43.62
C PRO A 1 3.30 -34.12 -43.04
N PRO A 2 3.63 -33.16 -42.16
CA PRO A 2 4.63 -33.32 -41.11
C PRO A 2 3.96 -33.63 -39.75
N PRO A 3 4.66 -34.24 -38.78
CA PRO A 3 4.06 -34.79 -37.57
C PRO A 3 3.72 -33.71 -36.51
N PRO A 4 2.80 -34.00 -35.58
CA PRO A 4 2.47 -33.11 -34.47
C PRO A 4 3.52 -33.20 -33.36
N HIS A 5 4.15 -32.07 -33.03
CA HIS A 5 4.95 -31.96 -31.82
C HIS A 5 4.02 -31.82 -30.60
N SER A 6 3.95 -32.88 -29.80
CA SER A 6 3.36 -32.85 -28.46
C SER A 6 4.34 -32.18 -27.48
N PRO A 7 3.89 -31.28 -26.59
CA PRO A 7 4.72 -30.83 -25.48
C PRO A 7 4.72 -31.89 -24.35
N PRO A 8 5.85 -32.12 -23.66
CA PRO A 8 5.89 -33.05 -22.55
C PRO A 8 5.17 -32.48 -21.32
N SER A 9 4.30 -33.31 -20.75
CA SER A 9 3.79 -33.19 -19.40
C SER A 9 4.93 -33.40 -18.39
N GLY A 10 5.05 -32.51 -17.43
CA GLY A 10 5.97 -32.65 -16.31
C GLY A 10 5.53 -31.79 -15.14
N ALA A 11 4.49 -32.24 -14.43
CA ALA A 11 4.20 -31.78 -13.09
C ALA A 11 5.18 -32.47 -12.14
N ALA A 12 6.02 -31.70 -11.44
CA ALA A 12 6.66 -32.13 -10.20
C ALA A 12 7.10 -30.93 -9.35
N ALA A 13 6.47 -30.85 -8.17
CA ALA A 13 6.97 -30.32 -6.91
C ALA A 13 7.51 -28.88 -6.84
N ALA A 14 6.66 -28.01 -6.29
CA ALA A 14 7.07 -26.78 -5.64
C ALA A 14 7.97 -27.09 -4.44
N ALA A 15 9.26 -26.71 -4.54
CA ALA A 15 10.15 -26.61 -3.40
C ALA A 15 10.36 -25.12 -3.08
N ALA A 16 9.97 -24.74 -1.86
CA ALA A 16 10.26 -23.45 -1.28
C ALA A 16 11.77 -23.27 -1.12
N GLY A 17 12.29 -22.14 -1.60
CA GLY A 17 13.70 -21.78 -1.47
C GLY A 17 13.89 -20.29 -1.73
N ALA A 18 13.66 -19.46 -0.72
CA ALA A 18 14.18 -18.10 -0.69
C ALA A 18 15.71 -18.20 -0.49
N GLY A 19 16.43 -18.38 -1.58
CA GLY A 19 17.88 -18.46 -1.59
C GLY A 19 18.50 -17.09 -1.35
N ALA A 20 19.06 -16.91 -0.16
CA ALA A 20 20.05 -15.88 0.11
C ALA A 20 21.26 -16.10 -0.81
N ALA A 21 21.53 -15.16 -1.71
CA ALA A 21 22.75 -15.16 -2.50
C ALA A 21 23.91 -14.67 -1.63
N ALA A 22 24.67 -15.61 -1.06
CA ALA A 22 25.94 -15.36 -0.40
C ALA A 22 27.02 -15.07 -1.46
N GLY A 23 27.38 -13.79 -1.60
CA GLY A 23 28.57 -13.35 -2.32
C GLY A 23 29.69 -13.11 -1.31
N ALA A 24 30.69 -13.98 -1.29
CA ALA A 24 31.90 -13.82 -0.49
C ALA A 24 32.84 -12.80 -1.16
N GLY A 25 32.84 -11.57 -0.66
CA GLY A 25 33.87 -10.57 -0.90
C GLY A 25 34.60 -10.30 0.41
N ALA A 26 35.83 -10.79 0.54
CA ALA A 26 36.68 -10.62 1.71
C ALA A 26 37.26 -9.19 1.77
N GLY A 27 36.43 -8.21 2.13
CA GLY A 27 36.89 -6.98 2.78
C GLY A 27 36.74 -7.16 4.28
N ALA A 28 37.66 -6.63 5.09
CA ALA A 28 37.58 -6.69 6.55
C ALA A 28 36.15 -6.32 6.99
N ALA A 29 35.42 -7.29 7.56
CA ALA A 29 34.03 -7.09 7.94
C ALA A 29 33.99 -5.98 8.99
N ALA A 30 33.54 -4.80 8.59
CA ALA A 30 33.38 -3.67 9.49
C ALA A 30 32.49 -4.12 10.67
N ASP A 31 32.89 -3.75 11.89
CA ASP A 31 32.07 -4.02 13.07
C ASP A 31 30.72 -3.32 12.93
N MET A 32 29.68 -4.11 12.69
CA MET A 32 28.31 -3.64 12.51
C MET A 32 27.61 -3.35 13.85
N SER A 33 28.25 -3.65 14.98
CA SER A 33 27.67 -3.55 16.32
C SER A 33 27.06 -2.17 16.62
N PRO A 34 27.72 -1.03 16.32
CA PRO A 34 27.13 0.29 16.56
C PRO A 34 25.85 0.55 15.73
N VAL A 35 25.82 0.10 14.47
CA VAL A 35 24.66 0.26 13.59
C VAL A 35 23.49 -0.59 14.07
N MET A 36 23.76 -1.82 14.50
CA MET A 36 22.73 -2.70 15.06
C MET A 36 22.16 -2.12 16.35
N ARG A 37 23.01 -1.61 17.25
CA ARG A 37 22.59 -0.94 18.49
C ARG A 37 21.72 0.29 18.22
N LEU A 38 22.03 1.09 17.20
CA LEU A 38 21.19 2.20 16.78
C LEU A 38 19.81 1.72 16.30
N CYS A 39 19.77 0.65 15.51
CA CYS A 39 18.51 0.09 15.04
C CYS A 39 17.63 -0.42 16.19
N GLU A 40 18.23 -1.07 17.18
CA GLU A 40 17.54 -1.51 18.40
C GLU A 40 16.95 -0.32 19.16
N LEU A 41 17.74 0.74 19.39
CA LEU A 41 17.25 1.95 20.06
C LEU A 41 16.12 2.64 19.30
N LEU A 42 16.20 2.72 17.96
CA LEU A 42 15.12 3.26 17.14
C LEU A 42 13.86 2.42 17.24
N TRP A 43 14.00 1.09 17.21
CA TRP A 43 12.88 0.17 17.37
C TRP A 43 12.22 0.29 18.74
N ASP A 44 13.00 0.37 19.81
CA ASP A 44 12.49 0.54 21.18
C ASP A 44 11.77 1.88 21.36
N LEU A 45 12.21 2.93 20.65
CA LEU A 45 11.59 4.26 20.75
C LEU A 45 10.30 4.38 19.93
N GLY A 46 10.32 3.86 18.69
CA GLY A 46 9.28 4.13 17.69
C GLY A 46 8.47 2.91 17.23
N GLY A 47 8.91 1.70 17.56
CA GLY A 47 8.25 0.45 17.19
C GLY A 47 6.98 0.15 18.00
N PRO A 48 6.35 -1.01 17.78
CA PRO A 48 5.17 -1.45 18.54
C PRO A 48 5.53 -1.63 20.01
N GLY A 49 5.13 -0.67 20.86
CA GLY A 49 5.46 -0.63 22.29
C GLY A 49 6.39 0.51 22.69
N GLY A 50 6.91 1.28 21.73
CA GLY A 50 7.77 2.42 21.97
C GLY A 50 7.03 3.56 22.68
N ALA A 51 7.56 3.96 23.83
CA ALA A 51 7.01 5.02 24.66
C ALA A 51 7.42 6.40 24.14
N MET A 52 7.11 6.74 22.89
CA MET A 52 7.02 8.15 22.53
C MET A 52 5.73 8.67 23.14
N LYS A 53 5.79 8.96 24.45
CA LYS A 53 4.74 9.68 25.17
C LYS A 53 4.38 10.87 24.30
N ALA A 54 3.12 10.92 23.86
CA ALA A 54 2.57 12.14 23.30
C ALA A 54 3.02 13.26 24.24
N ARG A 55 3.74 14.25 23.71
CA ARG A 55 3.93 15.48 24.46
C ARG A 55 2.54 15.93 24.81
N ASP A 56 2.23 16.03 26.10
CA ASP A 56 1.05 16.70 26.58
C ASP A 56 1.07 18.08 25.91
N ALA A 57 0.16 18.28 24.97
CA ALA A 57 -0.10 19.57 24.37
C ALA A 57 -0.85 20.38 25.44
N ASP A 58 -0.11 20.79 26.46
CA ASP A 58 -0.51 21.71 27.50
C ASP A 58 0.55 22.81 27.56
N THR A 59 0.64 23.54 26.45
CA THR A 59 1.12 24.91 26.43
C THR A 59 0.09 25.69 25.66
N ASP A 60 -0.71 26.45 26.42
CA ASP A 60 -1.60 27.49 25.93
C ASP A 60 -0.84 28.46 25.01
N GLU A 61 -0.90 28.18 23.71
CA GLU A 61 -0.85 29.21 22.68
C GLU A 61 -1.97 28.92 21.69
N GLU A 62 -2.95 29.83 21.66
CA GLU A 62 -4.03 29.85 20.68
C GLU A 62 -3.46 29.74 19.26
N PRO A 63 -3.84 28.74 18.45
CA PRO A 63 -3.54 28.76 17.03
C PRO A 63 -4.41 29.84 16.35
N PRO A 64 -3.87 30.66 15.43
CA PRO A 64 -4.69 31.61 14.68
C PRO A 64 -5.73 30.82 13.88
N SER A 65 -7.01 31.14 14.10
CA SER A 65 -8.13 30.51 13.44
C SER A 65 -7.97 30.58 11.91
N CYS A 66 -7.66 29.46 11.27
CA CYS A 66 -7.77 29.32 9.83
C CYS A 66 -9.27 29.20 9.50
N ARG A 67 -9.94 30.35 9.43
CA ARG A 67 -11.34 30.44 9.00
C ARG A 67 -11.41 29.96 7.56
N LEU A 68 -12.06 28.81 7.36
CA LEU A 68 -12.56 28.39 6.06
C LEU A 68 -13.42 29.52 5.49
N ALA A 69 -12.97 30.10 4.38
CA ALA A 69 -13.74 31.06 3.61
C ALA A 69 -15.01 30.38 3.10
N THR A 70 -16.16 30.78 3.62
CA THR A 70 -17.47 30.51 3.03
C THR A 70 -17.61 31.33 1.75
N PRO A 71 -18.12 30.75 0.64
CA PRO A 71 -18.41 31.54 -0.55
C PRO A 71 -19.61 32.47 -0.30
N HIS A 72 -19.40 33.77 -0.52
CA HIS A 72 -20.47 34.74 -0.67
C HIS A 72 -21.18 34.48 -2.01
N ALA A 73 -22.46 34.11 -1.95
CA ALA A 73 -23.41 34.27 -3.03
C ALA A 73 -24.73 34.78 -2.43
N GLU A 74 -24.93 36.09 -2.49
CA GLU A 74 -26.25 36.69 -2.34
C GLU A 74 -26.58 37.47 -3.61
N ALA A 75 -27.62 37.02 -4.31
CA ALA A 75 -28.48 37.88 -5.08
C ALA A 75 -29.92 37.37 -4.85
N GLN A 76 -30.66 38.14 -4.07
CA GLN A 76 -32.05 37.91 -3.69
C GLN A 76 -32.97 38.20 -4.88
N SER A 77 -34.01 37.37 -5.08
CA SER A 77 -35.28 37.87 -5.59
C SER A 77 -36.45 37.00 -5.13
N HIS A 78 -37.56 37.67 -4.90
CA HIS A 78 -38.78 37.27 -4.21
C HIS A 78 -39.59 36.14 -4.87
N HIS A 79 -40.03 35.15 -4.10
CA HIS A 79 -41.44 34.73 -4.12
C HIS A 79 -41.82 33.87 -2.90
N SER A 80 -43.01 34.16 -2.36
CA SER A 80 -43.67 33.50 -1.25
C SER A 80 -44.12 32.07 -1.64
N ASP A 81 -43.95 31.06 -0.77
CA ASP A 81 -45.05 30.12 -0.50
C ASP A 81 -44.85 29.23 0.74
N LYS A 82 -45.99 28.80 1.25
CA LYS A 82 -46.25 28.17 2.56
C LYS A 82 -45.89 26.67 2.61
N ARG A 83 -45.73 26.18 3.85
CA ARG A 83 -46.00 24.81 4.37
C ARG A 83 -44.95 23.71 4.11
N LEU A 84 -44.33 23.25 5.20
CA LEU A 84 -44.47 21.91 5.83
C LEU A 84 -43.34 21.70 6.86
N GLN A 85 -43.68 21.65 8.15
CA GLN A 85 -42.75 21.21 9.21
C GLN A 85 -42.66 19.68 9.21
N PRO A 86 -41.47 19.05 9.33
CA PRO A 86 -41.36 17.63 9.63
C PRO A 86 -41.56 17.35 11.13
N PRO A 87 -42.08 16.16 11.51
CA PRO A 87 -42.38 15.82 12.90
C PRO A 87 -41.10 15.55 13.74
N PRO A 88 -41.19 15.62 15.08
CA PRO A 88 -40.03 15.48 15.96
C PRO A 88 -39.50 14.03 15.99
N PHE A 89 -38.20 13.87 15.77
CA PHE A 89 -37.48 12.61 15.95
C PHE A 89 -37.46 12.21 17.43
N THR A 90 -38.03 11.05 17.74
CA THR A 90 -37.87 10.37 19.03
C THR A 90 -36.43 9.86 19.17
N ALA A 91 -35.69 10.40 20.14
CA ALA A 91 -34.34 9.96 20.47
C ALA A 91 -34.38 8.55 21.08
N THR A 92 -33.94 7.56 20.30
CA THR A 92 -33.58 6.24 20.83
C THR A 92 -32.15 6.33 21.37
N THR A 93 -31.99 6.21 22.67
CA THR A 93 -30.69 6.17 23.35
C THR A 93 -30.02 4.82 23.10
N ALA A 94 -29.35 4.68 21.96
CA ALA A 94 -28.36 3.62 21.78
C ALA A 94 -27.15 3.94 22.66
N SER A 95 -26.90 3.09 23.65
CA SER A 95 -25.69 3.08 24.47
C SER A 95 -24.48 2.85 23.58
N THR A 96 -23.87 3.92 23.08
CA THR A 96 -22.58 3.90 22.41
C THR A 96 -21.50 3.68 23.45
N SER A 97 -21.07 2.43 23.61
CA SER A 97 -19.80 2.13 24.26
C SER A 97 -18.71 2.92 23.51
N ARG A 98 -18.16 3.94 24.17
CA ARG A 98 -17.06 4.75 23.65
C ARG A 98 -15.92 3.78 23.26
N PRO A 99 -15.49 3.70 21.99
CA PRO A 99 -14.37 2.84 21.64
C PRO A 99 -13.16 3.29 22.46
N SER A 100 -12.50 2.33 23.11
CA SER A 100 -11.24 2.57 23.82
C SER A 100 -10.30 3.35 22.90
N PRO A 101 -9.54 4.35 23.41
CA PRO A 101 -8.62 5.10 22.56
C PRO A 101 -7.65 4.09 21.94
N LEU A 102 -7.73 3.95 20.61
CA LEU A 102 -6.77 3.18 19.85
C LEU A 102 -5.40 3.71 20.24
N ARG A 103 -4.52 2.83 20.74
CA ARG A 103 -3.13 3.22 20.98
C ARG A 103 -2.61 3.86 19.69
N PRO A 104 -1.87 4.98 19.76
CA PRO A 104 -1.30 5.59 18.58
C PRO A 104 -0.54 4.53 17.78
N ALA A 105 -0.71 4.54 16.46
CA ALA A 105 0.06 3.66 15.60
C ALA A 105 1.57 3.89 15.85
N PRO A 106 2.39 2.83 15.82
CA PRO A 106 3.83 2.99 16.00
C PRO A 106 4.38 3.93 14.94
N LEU A 107 5.34 4.77 15.33
CA LEU A 107 6.02 5.69 14.41
C LEU A 107 6.86 4.92 13.37
N ILE A 108 7.45 3.80 13.79
CA ILE A 108 8.31 2.96 12.97
C ILE A 108 7.62 1.61 12.78
N HIS A 109 7.29 1.30 11.53
CA HIS A 109 6.74 0.01 11.15
C HIS A 109 7.81 -1.08 11.09
N SER A 110 8.94 -0.78 10.44
CA SER A 110 10.01 -1.76 10.18
C SER A 110 11.34 -1.07 9.94
N ILE A 111 12.44 -1.76 10.25
CA ILE A 111 13.81 -1.30 10.01
C ILE A 111 14.51 -2.26 9.05
N TRP A 112 15.06 -1.68 7.99
CA TRP A 112 15.86 -2.36 6.98
C TRP A 112 17.19 -1.65 6.78
N LEU A 113 18.23 -2.42 6.55
CA LEU A 113 19.53 -1.92 6.10
C LEU A 113 19.73 -2.32 4.64
N ASN A 114 20.15 -1.37 3.81
CA ASN A 114 20.61 -1.62 2.45
C ASN A 114 22.10 -1.31 2.36
N PHE A 115 22.85 -2.12 1.62
CA PHE A 115 24.30 -1.96 1.47
C PHE A 115 24.62 -1.68 0.01
N GLN A 116 25.08 -0.45 -0.27
CA GLN A 116 25.69 -0.04 -1.54
C GLN A 116 27.22 -0.15 -1.41
N PRO A 117 27.85 -1.22 -1.93
CA PRO A 117 29.28 -1.42 -1.79
C PRO A 117 30.11 -0.57 -2.76
N ASP A 118 29.51 -0.02 -3.82
CA ASP A 118 30.23 0.79 -4.81
C ASP A 118 30.22 2.28 -4.42
N PRO A 119 31.35 2.84 -3.95
CA PRO A 119 31.43 4.25 -3.57
C PRO A 119 31.43 5.20 -4.77
N THR A 120 31.56 4.69 -6.00
CA THR A 120 31.54 5.48 -7.23
C THR A 120 30.15 5.54 -7.87
N SER A 121 29.23 4.70 -7.40
CA SER A 121 27.87 4.65 -7.91
C SER A 121 27.00 5.76 -7.31
N ASN A 122 26.21 6.42 -8.17
CA ASN A 122 25.17 7.35 -7.73
C ASN A 122 23.87 6.64 -7.33
N ALA A 123 23.81 5.31 -7.44
CA ALA A 123 22.64 4.55 -7.03
C ALA A 123 22.56 4.47 -5.50
N VAL A 124 21.47 4.99 -4.93
CA VAL A 124 21.22 4.98 -3.49
C VAL A 124 21.16 3.55 -2.92
N LEU A 125 20.57 2.63 -3.68
CA LEU A 125 20.34 1.25 -3.25
C LEU A 125 21.35 0.30 -3.89
N GLY A 126 21.99 -0.53 -3.07
CA GLY A 126 22.80 -1.65 -3.50
C GLY A 126 22.06 -2.99 -3.48
N PRO A 127 22.75 -4.08 -3.85
CA PRO A 127 22.13 -5.39 -4.06
C PRO A 127 21.76 -6.13 -2.77
N HIS A 128 22.34 -5.75 -1.64
CA HIS A 128 22.18 -6.47 -0.38
C HIS A 128 21.27 -5.73 0.59
N TRP A 129 20.36 -6.49 1.20
CA TRP A 129 19.41 -6.01 2.19
C TRP A 129 19.48 -6.88 3.44
N ARG A 130 19.33 -6.26 4.60
CA ARG A 130 19.16 -6.95 5.88
C ARG A 130 17.93 -6.40 6.58
N HIS A 131 16.99 -7.29 6.86
CA HIS A 131 15.86 -6.98 7.74
C HIS A 131 16.35 -6.99 9.19
N VAL A 132 16.01 -5.95 9.96
CA VAL A 132 16.44 -5.82 11.36
C VAL A 132 15.26 -6.01 12.32
N ALA A 133 14.16 -5.30 12.09
CA ALA A 133 13.01 -5.33 13.00
C ALA A 133 11.69 -5.01 12.29
N GLY A 134 10.59 -5.48 12.87
CA GLY A 134 9.23 -5.25 12.40
C GLY A 134 8.75 -6.21 11.30
N PRO A 135 7.62 -5.94 10.66
CA PRO A 135 7.16 -6.72 9.52
C PRO A 135 8.00 -6.43 8.27
N ALA A 136 8.26 -7.46 7.46
CA ALA A 136 9.13 -7.35 6.29
C ALA A 136 8.59 -6.46 5.16
N ALA A 137 7.29 -6.18 5.14
CA ALA A 137 6.64 -5.31 4.17
C ALA A 137 5.50 -4.56 4.84
N ALA A 138 5.26 -3.33 4.38
CA ALA A 138 4.12 -2.53 4.78
C ALA A 138 2.92 -2.83 3.88
N TRP A 139 1.74 -2.38 4.30
CA TRP A 139 0.54 -2.42 3.48
C TRP A 139 -0.02 -1.01 3.30
N GLN A 140 -0.37 -0.66 2.08
CA GLN A 140 -0.95 0.63 1.74
C GLN A 140 -2.10 0.45 0.76
N GLU A 141 -3.16 1.23 0.94
CA GLU A 141 -4.32 1.19 0.06
C GLU A 141 -4.07 2.04 -1.19
N PHE A 142 -4.35 1.48 -2.36
CA PHE A 142 -4.29 2.18 -3.64
C PHE A 142 -5.53 1.85 -4.46
N GLY A 143 -6.29 2.87 -4.85
CA GLY A 143 -7.42 2.70 -5.77
C GLY A 143 -8.51 1.73 -5.27
N GLY A 144 -8.61 1.49 -3.97
CA GLY A 144 -9.51 0.53 -3.32
C GLY A 144 -8.87 -0.83 -2.98
N VAL A 145 -7.58 -1.01 -3.27
CA VAL A 145 -6.85 -2.28 -3.10
C VAL A 145 -5.72 -2.13 -2.08
N ALA A 146 -5.64 -3.04 -1.12
CA ALA A 146 -4.47 -3.11 -0.24
C ALA A 146 -3.29 -3.74 -1.00
N ALA A 147 -2.22 -2.98 -1.19
CA ALA A 147 -0.98 -3.44 -1.79
C ALA A 147 0.08 -3.65 -0.71
N CYS A 148 0.78 -4.77 -0.80
CA CYS A 148 1.98 -5.07 -0.04
C CYS A 148 3.16 -4.30 -0.65
N VAL A 149 3.91 -3.58 0.19
CA VAL A 149 5.02 -2.69 -0.20
C VAL A 149 6.28 -3.15 0.54
N GLY A 150 7.21 -3.74 -0.20
CA GLY A 150 8.53 -4.11 0.32
C GLY A 150 9.54 -2.96 0.23
N PRO A 151 10.70 -3.06 0.91
CA PRO A 151 11.69 -1.98 0.98
C PRO A 151 12.32 -1.60 -0.37
N GLY A 152 12.35 -2.52 -1.34
CA GLY A 152 12.79 -2.28 -2.72
C GLY A 152 11.65 -2.02 -3.70
N SER A 153 10.42 -1.81 -3.22
CA SER A 153 9.26 -1.54 -4.07
C SER A 153 9.23 -0.07 -4.48
N PHE A 154 8.91 0.19 -5.73
CA PHE A 154 8.62 1.54 -6.19
C PHE A 154 7.15 1.87 -5.94
N VAL A 155 6.90 3.00 -5.29
CA VAL A 155 5.57 3.59 -5.11
C VAL A 155 5.63 5.08 -5.41
N GLN A 156 4.51 5.65 -5.85
CA GLN A 156 4.43 7.08 -6.08
C GLN A 156 4.50 7.83 -4.74
N ALA A 157 5.45 8.76 -4.62
CA ALA A 157 5.65 9.53 -3.39
C ALA A 157 4.45 10.43 -3.05
N ASN A 158 3.78 10.97 -4.06
CA ASN A 158 2.54 11.73 -3.87
C ASN A 158 1.34 10.78 -3.90
N TYR A 159 0.93 10.35 -2.71
CA TYR A 159 -0.20 9.45 -2.53
C TYR A 159 -1.50 10.02 -3.13
N GLY A 160 -1.82 11.28 -2.86
CA GLY A 160 -3.06 11.91 -3.34
C GLY A 160 -3.14 11.94 -4.87
N ALA A 161 -2.04 12.33 -5.53
CA ALA A 161 -1.97 12.33 -6.99
C ALA A 161 -2.11 10.91 -7.57
N MET A 162 -1.47 9.91 -6.93
CA MET A 162 -1.60 8.52 -7.35
C MET A 162 -3.05 8.02 -7.30
N GLN A 163 -3.80 8.37 -6.25
CA GLN A 163 -5.22 8.00 -6.15
C GLN A 163 -6.06 8.59 -7.29
N LEU A 164 -5.80 9.84 -7.68
CA LEU A 164 -6.49 10.49 -8.79
C LEU A 164 -6.15 9.77 -10.10
N VAL A 165 -4.87 9.53 -10.39
CA VAL A 165 -4.42 8.83 -11.61
C VAL A 165 -5.04 7.45 -11.73
N LEU A 166 -5.09 6.67 -10.63
CA LEU A 166 -5.71 5.35 -10.64
C LEU A 166 -7.20 5.39 -11.01
N ARG A 167 -7.92 6.43 -10.56
CA ARG A 167 -9.32 6.62 -10.93
C ARG A 167 -9.45 6.96 -12.42
N GLU A 168 -8.67 7.93 -12.91
CA GLU A 168 -8.72 8.34 -14.32
C GLU A 168 -8.37 7.17 -15.27
N ILE A 169 -7.36 6.37 -14.92
CA ILE A 169 -7.01 5.14 -15.67
C ILE A 169 -8.21 4.18 -15.71
N ALA A 170 -8.89 3.96 -14.59
CA ALA A 170 -10.06 3.10 -14.56
C ALA A 170 -11.19 3.65 -15.44
N ASP A 171 -11.39 4.97 -15.49
CA ASP A 171 -12.41 5.63 -16.31
C ASP A 171 -12.13 5.54 -17.81
N MET A 172 -10.86 5.48 -18.21
CA MET A 172 -10.47 5.32 -19.62
C MET A 172 -10.54 3.87 -20.13
N VAL A 173 -10.58 2.86 -19.26
CA VAL A 173 -10.53 1.45 -19.68
C VAL A 173 -11.94 0.85 -19.75
N PRO A 174 -12.40 0.41 -20.94
CA PRO A 174 -13.70 -0.23 -21.08
C PRO A 174 -13.81 -1.58 -20.37
N GLU A 175 -15.01 -1.92 -19.91
CA GLU A 175 -15.34 -3.25 -19.39
C GLU A 175 -15.02 -4.36 -20.40
N GLY A 176 -14.58 -5.53 -19.91
CA GLY A 176 -14.21 -6.68 -20.76
C GLY A 176 -12.88 -6.52 -21.50
N SER A 177 -12.12 -5.44 -21.27
CA SER A 177 -10.82 -5.23 -21.89
C SER A 177 -9.77 -6.27 -21.45
N ARG A 178 -8.83 -6.59 -22.36
CA ARG A 178 -7.62 -7.38 -22.06
C ARG A 178 -6.47 -6.42 -21.89
N VAL A 179 -5.96 -6.28 -20.67
CA VAL A 179 -4.99 -5.25 -20.29
C VAL A 179 -3.62 -5.86 -20.08
N THR A 180 -2.59 -5.21 -20.59
CA THR A 180 -1.19 -5.49 -20.24
C THR A 180 -0.58 -4.25 -19.60
N GLU A 181 -0.13 -4.38 -18.35
CA GLU A 181 0.62 -3.36 -17.62
C GLU A 181 2.12 -3.66 -17.76
N LEU A 182 2.85 -2.73 -18.37
CA LEU A 182 4.30 -2.79 -18.50
C LEU A 182 4.94 -1.97 -17.38
N HIS A 183 6.06 -2.45 -16.83
CA HIS A 183 6.72 -1.85 -15.66
C HIS A 183 5.79 -1.78 -14.45
N ALA A 184 5.10 -2.90 -14.20
CA ALA A 184 4.02 -2.97 -13.23
C ALA A 184 4.47 -2.71 -11.78
N GLY A 185 5.76 -2.83 -11.48
CA GLY A 185 6.28 -2.83 -10.11
C GLY A 185 5.54 -3.86 -9.27
N ILE A 186 4.99 -3.41 -8.14
CA ILE A 186 4.16 -4.26 -7.26
C ILE A 186 2.70 -4.42 -7.75
N GLY A 187 2.39 -3.97 -8.97
CA GLY A 187 1.11 -4.13 -9.66
C GLY A 187 0.02 -3.17 -9.21
N VAL A 188 0.36 -2.01 -8.65
CA VAL A 188 -0.63 -1.08 -8.09
C VAL A 188 -1.69 -0.69 -9.12
N ILE A 189 -1.31 -0.38 -10.37
CA ILE A 189 -2.24 0.09 -11.39
C ILE A 189 -3.15 -1.05 -11.85
N GLY A 190 -2.56 -2.17 -12.28
CA GLY A 190 -3.31 -3.32 -12.77
C GLY A 190 -4.24 -3.92 -11.72
N LEU A 191 -3.78 -4.08 -10.49
CA LEU A 191 -4.61 -4.63 -9.40
C LEU A 191 -5.75 -3.67 -9.02
N SER A 192 -5.48 -2.37 -8.95
CA SER A 192 -6.54 -1.36 -8.72
C SER A 192 -7.57 -1.38 -9.84
N LEU A 193 -7.13 -1.51 -11.09
CA LEU A 193 -8.01 -1.60 -12.24
C LEU A 193 -8.87 -2.86 -12.19
N ALA A 194 -8.28 -4.03 -11.91
CA ALA A 194 -9.00 -5.30 -11.80
C ALA A 194 -10.01 -5.33 -10.64
N ALA A 195 -9.80 -4.53 -9.59
CA ALA A 195 -10.76 -4.40 -8.50
C ALA A 195 -11.97 -3.51 -8.86
N ARG A 196 -11.81 -2.57 -9.80
CA ARG A 196 -12.84 -1.59 -10.17
C ARG A 196 -13.56 -1.94 -11.47
N ARG A 197 -12.91 -2.67 -12.37
CA ARG A 197 -13.39 -3.03 -13.71
C ARG A 197 -13.41 -4.55 -13.89
N ARG A 198 -14.37 -5.04 -14.66
CA ARG A 198 -14.49 -6.44 -15.04
C ARG A 198 -13.65 -6.69 -16.30
N LEU A 199 -12.34 -6.87 -16.11
CA LEU A 199 -11.41 -7.16 -17.18
C LEU A 199 -11.59 -8.59 -17.72
N ALA A 200 -11.36 -8.79 -19.02
CA ALA A 200 -11.28 -10.14 -19.59
C ALA A 200 -9.95 -10.82 -19.28
N ALA A 201 -8.87 -10.04 -19.17
CA ALA A 201 -7.56 -10.51 -18.74
C ALA A 201 -6.72 -9.33 -18.24
N LEU A 202 -5.84 -9.60 -17.27
CA LEU A 202 -4.77 -8.68 -16.85
C LEU A 202 -3.44 -9.43 -16.90
N ARG A 203 -2.44 -8.82 -17.55
CA ARG A 203 -1.04 -9.28 -17.51
C ARG A 203 -0.16 -8.15 -17.00
N CYS A 204 0.56 -8.39 -15.90
CA CYS A 204 1.56 -7.46 -15.36
C CYS A 204 2.96 -7.95 -15.72
N VAL A 205 3.80 -7.06 -16.25
CA VAL A 205 5.19 -7.36 -16.64
C VAL A 205 6.13 -6.46 -15.84
N GLU A 206 7.10 -7.06 -15.15
CA GLU A 206 8.05 -6.35 -14.30
C GLU A 206 9.45 -6.96 -14.39
N VAL A 207 10.47 -6.09 -14.38
CA VAL A 207 11.90 -6.47 -14.48
C VAL A 207 12.58 -6.52 -13.11
N ASN A 208 12.13 -5.70 -12.15
CA ASN A 208 12.64 -5.66 -10.79
C ASN A 208 12.18 -6.91 -10.01
N PRO A 209 13.09 -7.84 -9.69
CA PRO A 209 12.73 -9.06 -8.98
C PRO A 209 12.21 -8.80 -7.57
N ALA A 210 12.58 -7.67 -6.93
CA ALA A 210 12.13 -7.32 -5.60
C ALA A 210 10.61 -7.06 -5.53
N ALA A 211 9.97 -6.77 -6.66
CA ALA A 211 8.53 -6.53 -6.72
C ALA A 211 7.69 -7.82 -6.75
N ALA A 212 8.30 -8.97 -7.07
CA ALA A 212 7.56 -10.21 -7.29
C ALA A 212 6.83 -10.73 -6.04
N ALA A 213 7.50 -10.75 -4.88
CA ALA A 213 6.90 -11.20 -3.63
C ALA A 213 5.78 -10.24 -3.13
N PRO A 214 6.00 -8.91 -3.08
CA PRO A 214 4.93 -7.96 -2.77
C PRO A 214 3.74 -8.01 -3.74
N PHE A 215 4.00 -8.16 -5.04
CA PHE A 215 2.93 -8.34 -6.04
C PHE A 215 2.07 -9.57 -5.73
N ARG A 216 2.70 -10.73 -5.50
CA ARG A 216 1.98 -11.99 -5.18
C ARG A 216 1.16 -11.87 -3.90
N ALA A 217 1.69 -11.21 -2.87
CA ALA A 217 0.96 -10.95 -1.64
C ALA A 217 -0.28 -10.06 -1.88
N SER A 218 -0.12 -8.99 -2.66
CA SER A 218 -1.21 -8.08 -3.03
C SER A 218 -2.29 -8.80 -3.85
N LEU A 219 -1.88 -9.61 -4.83
CA LEU A 219 -2.79 -10.39 -5.67
C LEU A 219 -3.59 -11.40 -4.84
N ALA A 220 -2.93 -12.13 -3.93
CA ALA A 220 -3.60 -13.07 -3.05
C ALA A 220 -4.63 -12.37 -2.14
N ALA A 221 -4.28 -11.22 -1.57
CA ALA A 221 -5.19 -10.41 -0.77
C ALA A 221 -6.40 -9.91 -1.57
N LEU A 222 -6.21 -9.50 -2.82
CA LEU A 222 -7.31 -9.10 -3.71
C LEU A 222 -8.22 -10.28 -4.04
N GLN A 223 -7.66 -11.45 -4.38
CA GLN A 223 -8.43 -12.64 -4.72
C GLN A 223 -9.32 -13.12 -3.57
N GLN A 224 -8.88 -12.98 -2.33
CA GLN A 224 -9.70 -13.29 -1.15
C GLN A 224 -10.90 -12.35 -0.97
N ARG A 225 -10.85 -11.14 -1.55
CA ARG A 225 -11.91 -10.12 -1.45
C ARG A 225 -12.86 -10.14 -2.63
N LEU A 226 -12.42 -10.65 -3.78
CA LEU A 226 -13.29 -10.81 -4.93
C LEU A 226 -14.32 -11.90 -4.64
N PRO A 227 -15.62 -11.66 -4.94
CA PRO A 227 -16.61 -12.73 -4.85
C PRO A 227 -16.15 -13.89 -5.74
N GLY A 228 -16.27 -15.12 -5.22
CA GLY A 228 -15.94 -16.34 -5.97
C GLY A 228 -16.63 -16.37 -7.35
N PRO A 229 -16.17 -17.24 -8.27
CA PRO A 229 -16.71 -17.28 -9.63
C PRO A 229 -18.25 -17.35 -9.55
N ARG A 230 -18.90 -16.26 -9.95
CA ARG A 230 -20.34 -16.26 -10.10
C ARG A 230 -20.62 -17.25 -11.22
N GLU A 231 -21.18 -18.40 -10.88
CA GLU A 231 -21.74 -19.32 -11.86
C GLU A 231 -22.52 -18.46 -12.85
N GLN A 232 -22.11 -18.55 -14.12
CA GLN A 232 -22.87 -17.98 -15.21
C GLN A 232 -24.21 -18.69 -15.14
N ARG A 233 -25.23 -18.02 -14.57
CA ARG A 233 -26.61 -18.46 -14.72
C ARG A 233 -26.88 -18.43 -16.22
N ALA A 234 -26.89 -19.62 -16.80
CA ALA A 234 -27.37 -19.94 -18.12
C ALA A 234 -28.83 -19.50 -18.29
#